data_AF-A0A944V7J7-F1
#
_entry.id   AF-A0A944V7J7-F1
#
_cell.length_a   1.000
_cell.length_b   1.000
_cell.length_c   1.000
_cell.angle_alpha   90.00
_cell.angle_beta   90.00
_cell.angle_gamma   90.00
#
_symmetry.space_group_name_H-M   'P 1'
#
loop_
_entity.id
_entity.type
_entity.pdbx_description
1 polymer ?
#
loop_
_entity_poly.entity_id
_entity_poly.type
_entity_poly.pdbx_seq_one_letter_code
_entity_poly.pdbx_strand_id
1 'polypeptide(L)' 'MTLKRIQIGERMSQAVVHGNTVYTAGQVALEAPGTDAAEQTRNILSRIDALLSEAGTDKSQVISATI' A
#
# COMPACT_ATOMS: atom_id res chain seq x y z
N MET A 1 -3.33 22.91 -0.50
CA MET A 1 -2.34 21.86 -0.17
C MET A 1 -2.11 20.99 -1.38
N THR A 2 -0.88 20.56 -1.64
CA THR A 2 -0.50 19.75 -2.80
C THR A 2 -0.55 18.26 -2.45
N LEU A 3 -1.19 17.45 -3.28
CA LEU A 3 -1.20 15.99 -3.13
C LEU A 3 0.10 15.40 -3.69
N LYS A 4 0.78 14.55 -2.93
CA LYS A 4 1.85 13.69 -3.46
C LYS A 4 1.23 12.36 -3.86
N ARG A 5 1.46 11.93 -5.10
CA ARG A 5 0.98 10.65 -5.63
C ARG A 5 2.17 9.72 -5.83
N ILE A 6 2.01 8.46 -5.46
CA ILE A 6 3.04 7.42 -5.50
C ILE A 6 2.59 6.33 -6.46
N GLN A 7 3.51 5.87 -7.31
CA GLN A 7 3.28 4.87 -8.36
C GLN A 7 1.99 5.16 -9.15
N ILE A 8 2.03 6.24 -9.93
CA ILE A 8 0.88 6.71 -10.71
C ILE A 8 0.69 5.79 -11.92
N GLY A 9 -0.42 5.06 -11.97
CA GLY A 9 -0.91 4.38 -13.16
C GLY A 9 -2.01 5.17 -13.85
N GLU A 10 -2.41 4.72 -15.05
CA GLU A 10 -3.48 5.33 -15.85
C GLU A 10 -4.83 5.38 -15.11
N ARG A 11 -5.13 4.33 -14.32
CA ARG A 11 -6.39 4.23 -13.58
C ARG A 11 -6.32 4.82 -12.17
N MET A 12 -5.20 4.64 -11.46
CA MET A 12 -5.04 5.04 -10.06
C MET A 12 -3.58 5.18 -9.66
N SER A 13 -3.33 5.92 -8.57
CA SER A 13 -2.06 5.89 -7.84
C SER A 13 -2.11 4.78 -6.78
N GLN A 14 -1.00 4.08 -6.53
CA GLN A 14 -0.96 3.05 -5.48
C GLN A 14 -0.98 3.63 -4.06
N ALA A 15 -0.48 4.86 -3.90
CA ALA A 15 -0.70 5.63 -2.68
C ALA A 15 -0.85 7.13 -2.97
N VAL A 16 -1.57 7.83 -2.10
CA VAL A 16 -1.73 9.27 -2.11
C VAL A 16 -1.44 9.80 -0.70
N VAL A 17 -0.57 10.80 -0.62
CA VAL A 17 -0.26 11.51 0.62
C VAL A 17 -1.00 12.84 0.62
N HIS A 18 -1.80 13.06 1.66
CA HIS A 18 -2.50 14.31 1.92
C HIS A 18 -2.17 14.80 3.33
N GLY A 19 -1.35 15.86 3.43
CA GLY A 19 -0.78 16.28 4.70
C GLY A 19 0.09 15.18 5.29
N ASN A 20 -0.28 14.69 6.47
CA ASN A 20 0.43 13.62 7.19
C ASN A 20 -0.28 12.25 7.08
N THR A 21 -1.29 12.13 6.23
CA THR A 21 -2.05 10.89 6.06
C THR A 21 -1.72 10.24 4.72
N VAL A 22 -1.40 8.95 4.75
CA VAL A 22 -1.17 8.11 3.58
C VAL A 22 -2.41 7.26 3.34
N TYR A 23 -2.96 7.32 2.14
CA TYR A 23 -4.03 6.45 1.66
C TYR A 23 -3.45 5.50 0.63
N THR A 24 -3.55 4.20 0.87
CA THR A 24 -3.13 3.15 -0.08
C THR A 24 -4.32 2.70 -0.93
N ALA A 25 -4.04 2.32 -2.18
CA ALA A 25 -4.99 1.55 -2.97
C ALA A 25 -5.09 0.11 -2.41
N GLY A 26 -6.15 -0.61 -2.81
CA GLY A 26 -6.29 -2.03 -2.47
C GLY A 26 -5.08 -2.84 -2.93
N GLN A 27 -4.42 -3.54 -2.00
CA GLN A 27 -3.26 -4.36 -2.27
C GLN A 27 -3.65 -5.83 -2.41
N VAL A 28 -3.13 -6.48 -3.44
CA VAL A 28 -3.43 -7.87 -3.79
C VAL A 28 -2.13 -8.65 -3.99
N ALA A 29 -2.20 -9.98 -3.85
CA ALA A 29 -1.05 -10.87 -3.97
C ALA A 29 -0.63 -11.07 -5.44
N LEU A 30 0.15 -10.14 -5.99
CA LEU A 30 0.62 -10.21 -7.38
C LEU A 30 1.75 -11.24 -7.59
N GLU A 31 2.56 -11.52 -6.57
CA GLU A 31 3.71 -12.43 -6.68
C GLU A 31 3.44 -13.80 -6.03
N ALA A 32 2.23 -14.00 -5.49
CA ALA A 32 1.80 -15.27 -4.91
C ALA A 32 0.40 -15.68 -5.41
N PRO A 33 0.13 -15.64 -6.74
CA PRO A 33 -1.19 -16.01 -7.25
C PRO A 33 -1.44 -17.52 -7.04
N GLY A 34 -2.61 -17.86 -6.49
CA GLY A 34 -3.04 -19.25 -6.32
C GLY A 34 -2.38 -20.01 -5.17
N THR A 35 -1.55 -19.35 -4.36
CA THR A 35 -1.00 -19.94 -3.13
C THR A 35 -1.98 -19.86 -1.97
N ASP A 36 -1.60 -20.37 -0.80
CA ASP A 36 -2.45 -20.30 0.38
C ASP A 36 -2.66 -18.86 0.89
N ALA A 37 -3.70 -18.68 1.72
CA ALA A 37 -4.06 -17.37 2.24
C ALA A 37 -2.93 -16.71 3.06
N ALA A 38 -2.10 -17.50 3.73
CA ALA A 38 -1.00 -16.97 4.55
C ALA A 38 0.11 -16.40 3.66
N GLU A 39 0.43 -17.07 2.57
CA GLU A 39 1.42 -16.62 1.59
C GLU A 39 0.94 -15.40 0.80
N GLN A 40 -0.32 -15.40 0.37
CA GLN A 40 -0.94 -14.24 -0.24
C GLN A 40 -0.91 -13.03 0.70
N THR A 41 -1.26 -13.23 1.99
CA THR A 41 -1.23 -12.16 3.00
C THR A 41 0.18 -11.61 3.19
N ARG A 42 1.21 -12.47 3.26
CA ARG A 42 2.62 -12.02 3.34
C ARG A 42 3.02 -11.17 2.13
N ASN A 43 2.60 -11.55 0.92
CA ASN A 43 2.86 -10.74 -0.28
C ASN A 43 2.11 -9.40 -0.26
N ILE A 44 0.87 -9.38 0.20
CA ILE A 44 0.10 -8.13 0.34
C ILE A 44 0.78 -7.18 1.34
N LEU A 45 1.20 -7.70 2.50
CA LEU A 45 1.87 -6.90 3.54
C LEU A 45 3.23 -6.36 3.08
N SER A 46 4.02 -7.12 2.32
CA SER A 46 5.31 -6.62 1.79
C SER A 46 5.11 -5.45 0.81
N ARG A 47 4.04 -5.50 0.01
CA ARG A 47 3.67 -4.41 -0.92
C ARG A 47 3.22 -3.17 -0.17
N ILE A 48 2.45 -3.33 0.91
CA ILE A 48 2.06 -2.22 1.79
C ILE A 48 3.32 -1.60 2.42
N ASP A 49 4.23 -2.41 2.95
CA ASP A 49 5.49 -1.93 3.54
C ASP A 49 6.32 -1.10 2.55
N ALA A 50 6.39 -1.53 1.27
CA ALA A 50 7.07 -0.77 0.21
C ALA A 50 6.42 0.60 -0.05
N LEU A 51 5.08 0.65 -0.16
CA LEU A 51 4.34 1.90 -0.38
C LEU A 51 4.46 2.88 0.81
N LEU A 52 4.43 2.36 2.04
CA LEU A 52 4.64 3.17 3.24
C LEU A 52 6.06 3.75 3.26
N SER A 53 7.06 2.94 2.91
CA SER A 53 8.45 3.39 2.82
C SER A 53 8.63 4.51 1.78
N GLU A 54 8.04 4.38 0.58
CA GLU A 54 8.04 5.44 -0.44
C GLU A 54 7.30 6.73 0.00
N ALA A 55 6.32 6.58 0.89
CA ALA A 55 5.63 7.69 1.53
C ALA A 55 6.42 8.33 2.68
N GLY A 56 7.53 7.71 3.13
CA GLY A 56 8.35 8.18 4.24
C GLY A 56 7.84 7.77 5.62
N THR A 57 7.09 6.68 5.69
CA THR A 57 6.53 6.13 6.94
C THR A 57 6.68 4.60 6.98
N ASP A 58 6.14 3.96 7.99
CA ASP A 58 6.18 2.51 8.17
C ASP A 58 4.93 1.99 8.88
N LYS A 59 4.80 0.65 8.97
CA LYS A 59 3.63 -0.01 9.52
C LYS A 59 3.32 0.30 10.99
N SER A 60 4.29 0.82 11.76
CA SER A 60 4.04 1.25 13.15
C SER A 60 3.07 2.44 13.23
N GLN A 61 2.88 3.16 12.12
CA GLN A 61 2.02 4.35 12.01
C GLN A 61 0.66 4.05 11.36
N VAL A 62 0.29 2.78 11.17
CA VAL A 62 -0.99 2.41 10.54
C VAL A 62 -2.17 2.76 11.46
N ILE A 63 -3.16 3.46 10.90
CA ILE A 63 -4.35 3.92 11.63
C ILE A 63 -5.55 2.97 11.41
N SER A 64 -5.67 2.40 10.21
CA SER A 64 -6.78 1.50 9.85
C SER A 64 -6.38 0.54 8.73
N ALA A 65 -6.90 -0.69 8.76
CA ALA A 65 -6.78 -1.67 7.69
C ALA A 65 -8.16 -2.31 7.42
N THR A 66 -8.50 -2.47 6.15
CA THR A 66 -9.68 -3.20 5.69
C THR A 66 -9.20 -4.43 4.94
N ILE A 67 -9.63 -5.61 5.37
CA ILE A 67 -9.20 -6.93 4.89
C ILE A 67 -10.41 -7.66 4.31
#